data_AF-A0A8T1HIE1-F1
#
_entry.id   AF-A0A8T1HIE1-F1
#
_cell.length_a   1.000
_cell.length_b   1.000
_cell.length_c   1.000
_cell.angle_alpha   90.00
_cell.angle_beta   90.00
_cell.angle_gamma   90.00
#
_symmetry.space_group_name_H-M   'P 1'
#
loop_
_entity.id
_entity.type
_entity.pdbx_description
1 polymer ?
#
loop_
_entity_poly.entity_id
_entity_poly.type
_entity_poly.pdbx_seq_one_letter_code
_entity_poly.pdbx_strand_id
1 'polypeptide(L)' 'MGLVCFYVAFGGRELNEALLRRVNESGKAFLIHSVVDGVHFLRLAVGGLEVDAWHIENVVSVLSNALTEVIDEDPKWCNL' A
#
# COMPACT_ATOMS: atom_id res chain seq x y z
N MET A 1 0.60 -9.09 17.69
CA MET A 1 0.28 -9.14 16.25
C MET A 1 -0.81 -8.14 15.99
N GLY A 2 -0.53 -7.10 15.22
CA GLY A 2 -1.49 -6.08 14.81
C GLY A 2 -1.78 -6.20 13.31
N LEU A 3 -3.01 -5.90 12.90
CA LEU A 3 -3.38 -5.84 11.49
C LEU A 3 -3.93 -4.45 11.20
N VAL A 4 -3.37 -3.78 10.22
CA VAL A 4 -3.83 -2.47 9.75
C VAL A 4 -4.40 -2.62 8.35
N CYS A 5 -5.66 -2.24 8.18
CA CYS A 5 -6.35 -2.19 6.90
C CYS A 5 -6.44 -0.75 6.42
N PHE A 6 -6.05 -0.49 5.17
CA PHE A 6 -6.05 0.85 4.59
C PHE A 6 -6.26 0.78 3.08
N TYR A 7 -6.64 1.90 2.48
CA TYR A 7 -6.79 2.01 1.03
C TYR A 7 -6.55 3.47 0.63
N VAL A 8 -6.18 3.69 -0.64
CA VAL A 8 -6.16 5.04 -1.23
C VAL A 8 -7.59 5.48 -1.49
N ALA A 9 -7.98 6.63 -0.95
CA ALA A 9 -9.37 7.09 -0.94
C ALA A 9 -9.92 7.44 -2.34
N PHE A 10 -9.03 7.74 -3.29
CA PHE A 10 -9.36 7.99 -4.70
C PHE A 10 -8.80 6.86 -5.59
N GLY A 11 -9.17 6.87 -6.87
CA GLY A 11 -8.69 5.89 -7.86
C GLY A 11 -9.22 4.45 -7.70
N GLY A 12 -9.93 4.17 -6.60
CA GLY A 12 -10.66 2.92 -6.39
C GLY A 12 -9.78 1.68 -6.41
N ARG A 13 -10.36 0.55 -6.84
CA ARG A 13 -9.68 -0.75 -6.88
C ARG A 13 -8.40 -0.71 -7.73
N GLU A 14 -8.45 -0.05 -8.88
CA GLU A 14 -7.34 -0.05 -9.83
C GLU A 14 -6.08 0.59 -9.25
N LEU A 15 -6.19 1.78 -8.62
CA LEU A 15 -5.05 2.43 -7.98
C LEU A 15 -4.51 1.61 -6.80
N ASN A 16 -5.40 1.00 -6.01
CA ASN A 16 -4.99 0.16 -4.88
C ASN A 16 -4.26 -1.13 -5.35
N GLU A 17 -4.69 -1.74 -6.45
CA GLU A 17 -3.99 -2.90 -7.05
C GLU A 17 -2.64 -2.50 -7.68
N ALA A 18 -2.54 -1.31 -8.27
CA ALA A 18 -1.29 -0.78 -8.80
C ALA A 18 -0.28 -0.51 -7.67
N LEU A 19 -0.72 0.14 -6.59
CA LEU A 19 0.09 0.38 -5.40
C LEU A 19 0.56 -0.94 -4.76
N LEU A 20 -0.33 -1.92 -4.62
CA LEU A 20 0.02 -3.24 -4.10
C LEU A 20 1.14 -3.90 -4.91
N ARG A 21 1.00 -3.91 -6.25
CA ARG A 21 2.00 -4.49 -7.15
C ARG A 21 3.34 -3.78 -6.99
N ARG A 22 3.35 -2.44 -7.05
CA ARG A 22 4.57 -1.64 -6.93
C ARG A 22 5.31 -1.90 -5.61
N VAL A 23 4.57 -1.93 -4.50
CA VAL A 23 5.16 -2.19 -3.17
C VAL A 23 5.75 -3.59 -3.10
N ASN A 24 5.03 -4.61 -3.56
CA ASN A 24 5.50 -6.00 -3.50
C ASN A 24 6.69 -6.25 -4.46
N GLU A 25 6.68 -5.64 -5.65
CA GLU A 25 7.78 -5.73 -6.63
C GLU A 25 9.06 -5.04 -6.13
N SER A 26 8.94 -4.04 -5.26
CA SER A 26 10.11 -3.37 -4.66
C SER A 26 10.97 -4.30 -3.81
N GLY A 27 10.41 -5.41 -3.31
CA GLY A 27 11.06 -6.34 -2.38
C GLY A 27 11.34 -5.77 -0.99
N LYS A 28 10.97 -4.50 -0.71
CA LYS A 28 11.24 -3.81 0.57
C LYS A 28 10.12 -4.03 1.59
N ALA A 29 8.91 -4.32 1.12
CA ALA A 29 7.75 -4.63 1.94
C ALA A 29 6.84 -5.60 1.18
N PHE A 30 6.04 -6.37 1.91
CA PHE A 30 5.05 -7.26 1.32
C PHE A 30 3.69 -7.01 1.95
N LEU A 31 2.71 -6.66 1.11
CA LEU A 31 1.33 -6.44 1.48
C LEU A 31 0.44 -7.51 0.85
N ILE A 32 -0.70 -7.74 1.50
CA ILE A 32 -1.81 -8.50 0.93
C ILE A 32 -3.01 -7.58 0.76
N HIS A 33 -4.02 -8.03 0.01
CA HIS A 33 -5.28 -7.32 -0.11
C HIS A 33 -6.46 -8.19 0.32
N SER A 34 -7.62 -7.57 0.47
CA SER A 34 -8.90 -8.26 0.64
C SER A 34 -10.01 -7.43 -0.02
N VAL A 35 -11.11 -8.09 -0.36
CA VAL A 35 -12.31 -7.44 -0.87
C VAL A 35 -13.48 -7.80 0.04
N VAL A 36 -14.10 -6.80 0.65
CA VAL A 36 -15.28 -6.96 1.53
C VAL A 36 -16.34 -5.97 1.06
N ASP A 37 -17.56 -6.45 0.81
CA ASP A 37 -18.67 -5.64 0.30
C ASP A 37 -18.30 -4.80 -0.94
N GLY A 38 -17.47 -5.37 -1.82
CA GLY A 38 -16.98 -4.70 -3.03
C GLY A 38 -15.85 -3.69 -2.82
N VAL A 39 -15.43 -3.43 -1.57
CA VAL A 39 -14.34 -2.51 -1.25
C VAL A 39 -13.01 -3.25 -1.22
N HIS A 40 -12.07 -2.84 -2.07
CA HIS A 40 -10.71 -3.37 -2.11
C HIS A 40 -9.81 -2.57 -1.17
N PHE A 41 -9.19 -3.25 -0.20
CA PHE A 41 -8.25 -2.62 0.74
C PHE A 41 -6.98 -3.45 0.91
N LEU A 42 -5.90 -2.75 1.25
CA LEU A 42 -4.58 -3.29 1.54
C LEU A 42 -4.46 -3.60 3.03
N ARG A 43 -3.62 -4.59 3.34
CA ARG A 43 -3.42 -5.09 4.70
C ARG A 43 -1.95 -5.21 5.01
N LEU A 44 -1.53 -4.52 6.07
CA LEU A 44 -0.21 -4.65 6.67
C LEU A 44 -0.34 -5.46 7.96
N ALA A 45 0.23 -6.66 7.97
CA ALA A 45 0.36 -7.46 9.18
C ALA A 45 1.64 -7.03 9.91
N VAL A 46 1.47 -6.42 11.08
CA VAL A 46 2.56 -5.97 11.95
C VAL A 46 2.82 -7.02 13.01
N GLY A 47 4.00 -7.62 12.96
CA GLY A 47 4.35 -8.75 13.80
C GLY A 47 5.80 -9.18 13.67
N GLY A 48 6.28 -9.94 14.66
CA GLY A 48 7.67 -10.36 14.76
C GLY A 48 8.34 -9.69 15.95
N LEU A 49 9.27 -10.40 16.60
CA LEU A 49 10.02 -9.85 17.74
C LEU A 49 11.03 -8.77 17.33
N GLU A 50 11.39 -8.74 16.05
CA GLU A 50 12.38 -7.83 15.47
C GLU A 50 11.73 -6.55 14.92
N VAL A 51 10.40 -6.48 14.86
CA VAL A 51 9.69 -5.31 14.34
C VAL A 51 9.58 -4.23 15.40
N ASP A 52 10.07 -3.05 15.06
CA ASP A 52 10.04 -1.84 15.88
C ASP A 52 9.52 -0.62 15.09
N ALA A 53 9.63 0.57 15.68
CA ALA A 53 9.16 1.82 15.07
C ALA A 53 9.83 2.12 13.72
N TRP A 54 11.13 1.84 13.57
CA TRP A 54 11.86 2.11 12.33
C TRP A 54 11.30 1.31 11.17
N HIS A 55 10.94 0.04 11.40
CA HIS A 55 10.34 -0.81 10.37
C HIS A 55 9.01 -0.23 9.87
N ILE A 56 8.20 0.31 10.78
CA ILE A 56 6.92 0.94 10.44
C ILE A 56 7.15 2.22 9.63
N GLU A 57 8.06 3.08 10.07
CA GLU A 57 8.43 4.30 9.35
C GLU A 57 8.96 4.00 7.95
N ASN A 58 9.81 2.97 7.81
CA ASN A 58 10.34 2.53 6.53
C ASN A 58 9.23 2.01 5.60
N VAL A 59 8.28 1.20 6.09
CA VAL A 59 7.15 0.73 5.28
C VAL A 59 6.26 1.90 4.83
N VAL A 60 6.02 2.89 5.70
CA VAL A 60 5.26 4.10 5.34
C VAL A 60 5.98 4.92 4.25
N SER A 61 7.32 5.03 4.33
CA SER A 61 8.14 5.68 3.29
C SER A 61 8.06 4.94 1.96
N VAL A 62 8.20 3.60 1.98
CA VAL A 62 8.05 2.76 0.77
C VAL A 62 6.66 2.93 0.15
N LEU A 63 5.61 2.93 0.96
CA LEU A 63 4.23 3.12 0.49
C LEU A 63 4.03 4.49 -0.16
N SER A 64 4.52 5.55 0.50
CA SER A 64 4.38 6.92 0.00
C SER A 64 5.11 7.10 -1.34
N ASN A 65 6.35 6.60 -1.43
CA ASN A 65 7.13 6.68 -2.67
C ASN A 65 6.49 5.87 -3.79
N ALA A 66 6.06 4.64 -3.51
CA ALA A 66 5.38 3.81 -4.49
C ALA A 66 4.07 4.44 -5.00
N LEU A 67 3.32 5.09 -4.13
CA LEU A 67 2.10 5.81 -4.53
C LEU A 67 2.42 7.00 -5.42
N THR A 68 3.42 7.82 -5.05
CA THR A 68 3.88 8.94 -5.88
C THR A 68 4.29 8.46 -7.27
N GLU A 69 5.12 7.42 -7.35
CA GLU A 69 5.55 6.88 -8.65
C GLU A 69 4.37 6.40 -9.50
N VAL A 70 3.40 5.69 -8.91
CA VAL A 70 2.22 5.20 -9.63
C VAL A 70 1.34 6.35 -10.12
N ILE A 71 1.23 7.43 -9.35
CA ILE A 71 0.49 8.64 -9.76
C ILE A 71 1.23 9.36 -10.89
N ASP A 72 2.54 9.52 -10.77
CA ASP A 72 3.37 10.24 -11.76
C ASP A 72 3.45 9.51 -13.11
N GLU A 73 3.40 8.17 -13.11
CA GLU A 73 3.44 7.35 -14.31
C GLU A 73 2.13 7.39 -15.13
N ASP A 74 0.99 7.57 -14.49
CA ASP A 74 -0.32 7.58 -15.14
C ASP A 74 -1.10 8.87 -14.85
N PRO A 75 -1.12 9.82 -15.80
CA PRO A 75 -1.78 11.12 -15.63
C PRO A 75 -3.28 11.04 -15.29
N LYS A 76 -3.93 9.88 -15.46
CA LYS A 76 -5.33 9.70 -15.07
C LYS A 76 -5.56 9.88 -13.57
N TRP A 77 -4.53 9.70 -12.74
CA TRP A 77 -4.61 9.88 -11.29
C TRP A 77 -4.42 11.34 -10.84
N CYS A 78 -3.86 12.20 -11.69
CA CYS A 78 -3.51 13.59 -11.33
C CYS A 78 -4.67 14.59 -11.37
N ASN A 79 -5.81 14.23 -11.99
CA ASN A 79 -6.95 15.12 -12.20
C ASN A 79 -8.20 14.75 -11.37
N LEU A 80 -8.02 14.02 -10.25
CA LEU A 80 -9.10 13.56 -9.37
C LEU A 80 -9.37 14.49 -8.19
#